data_AF-A0A349AMD1-F1
#
_entry.id   AF-A0A349AMD1-F1
#
_cell.length_a   1.000
_cell.length_b   1.000
_cell.length_c   1.000
_cell.angle_alpha   90.00
_cell.angle_beta   90.00
_cell.angle_gamma   90.00
#
_symmetry.space_group_name_H-M   'P 1'
#
loop_
_entity.id
_entity.type
_entity.pdbx_description
1 polymer ?
#
loop_
_entity_poly.entity_id
_entity_poly.type
_entity_poly.pdbx_seq_one_letter_code
_entity_poly.pdbx_strand_id
1 'polypeptide(L)'
;MSILSGPFLYKYLYDRITLPIKNIEVNLIGFSDKISDPAYSKYKKDSITWSFLFSFILAIIAIIGFPIYGNNTGDLDWPESLFYGMGIGGMFIAIAALQTAKRRLDKTWDGIVIDKQFYVKHSNNEYNTKYIMKIEQDSGKVKKVKWTDYPDIFNYYEIGDRIRHHKGLFYFEKYDKSKDTEILCISCIYFNDIKEDFCIRCKCPLLK
;
A
#
# COMPACT_ATOMS: atom_id res chain seq x y z
N MET A 1 -61.71 -18.39 -12.37
CA MET A 1 -60.57 -17.90 -11.58
C MET A 1 -59.85 -16.89 -12.45
N SER A 2 -60.26 -15.64 -12.33
CA SER A 2 -60.06 -14.57 -13.32
C SER A 2 -58.75 -13.83 -13.12
N ILE A 3 -58.01 -13.81 -14.21
CA ILE A 3 -56.80 -13.08 -14.57
C ILE A 3 -56.83 -11.63 -14.03
N LEU A 4 -55.87 -11.28 -13.16
CA LEU A 4 -55.56 -9.89 -12.85
C LEU A 4 -54.81 -9.27 -14.04
N SER A 5 -55.38 -8.18 -14.51
CA SER A 5 -55.10 -7.41 -15.71
C SER A 5 -53.73 -6.72 -15.72
N GLY A 6 -52.93 -7.05 -16.74
CA GLY A 6 -52.17 -6.20 -17.68
C GLY A 6 -51.55 -4.85 -17.26
N PRO A 7 -52.31 -3.78 -16.92
CA PRO A 7 -51.77 -2.43 -16.99
C PRO A 7 -50.92 -2.01 -15.78
N PHE A 8 -51.11 -2.63 -14.61
CA PHE A 8 -50.48 -2.16 -13.37
C PHE A 8 -49.01 -2.58 -13.25
N LEU A 9 -48.67 -3.78 -13.73
CA LEU A 9 -47.28 -4.28 -13.75
C LEU A 9 -46.41 -3.50 -14.75
N TYR A 10 -46.98 -3.11 -15.89
CA TYR A 10 -46.24 -2.40 -16.93
C TYR A 10 -45.81 -1.01 -16.49
N LYS A 11 -46.68 -0.27 -15.79
CA LYS A 11 -46.37 1.05 -15.23
C LYS A 11 -45.31 0.97 -14.11
N TYR A 12 -45.41 -0.06 -13.25
CA TYR A 12 -44.44 -0.29 -12.17
C TYR A 12 -43.04 -0.69 -12.66
N LEU A 13 -42.96 -1.37 -13.81
CA LEU A 13 -41.69 -1.71 -14.46
C LEU A 13 -41.13 -0.53 -15.27
N TYR A 14 -41.99 0.24 -15.95
CA TYR A 14 -41.57 1.42 -16.73
C TYR A 14 -40.99 2.53 -15.83
N ASP A 15 -41.66 2.84 -14.70
CA ASP A 15 -41.20 3.87 -13.76
C ASP A 15 -39.88 3.49 -13.04
N ARG A 16 -39.50 2.20 -13.02
CA ARG A 16 -38.20 1.75 -12.48
C ARG A 16 -37.07 1.73 -13.51
N ILE A 17 -37.40 1.69 -14.81
CA ILE A 17 -36.43 1.68 -15.92
C ILE A 17 -36.01 3.10 -16.32
N THR A 18 -36.82 4.13 -15.98
CA THR A 18 -36.54 5.55 -16.26
C THR A 18 -36.07 6.33 -15.04
N LEU A 19 -35.47 5.69 -14.03
CA LEU A 19 -34.65 6.44 -13.08
C LEU A 19 -33.44 6.95 -13.86
N PRO A 20 -33.16 8.27 -13.88
CA PRO A 20 -31.94 8.75 -14.50
C PRO A 20 -30.79 8.06 -13.78
N ILE A 21 -30.07 7.19 -14.50
CA ILE A 21 -28.72 6.81 -14.10
C ILE A 21 -28.00 8.13 -14.01
N LYS A 22 -27.81 8.62 -12.78
CA LYS A 22 -26.95 9.75 -12.51
C LYS A 22 -25.57 9.26 -12.90
N ASN A 23 -25.21 9.44 -14.18
CA ASN A 23 -23.85 9.39 -14.65
C ASN A 23 -23.16 10.55 -13.93
N ILE A 24 -22.74 10.26 -12.69
CA ILE A 24 -21.73 11.04 -12.02
C ILE A 24 -20.52 10.77 -12.89
N GLU A 25 -20.24 11.66 -13.84
CA GLU A 25 -18.96 11.67 -14.52
C GLU A 25 -17.92 11.82 -13.42
N VAL A 26 -17.32 10.69 -13.04
CA VAL A 26 -16.21 10.67 -12.10
C VAL A 26 -15.10 11.38 -12.85
N ASN A 27 -14.76 12.59 -12.43
CA ASN A 27 -13.62 13.29 -13.01
C ASN A 27 -12.34 12.56 -12.57
N LEU A 28 -11.87 11.65 -13.43
CA LEU A 28 -10.69 10.81 -13.18
C LEU A 28 -9.36 11.55 -13.42
N ILE A 29 -9.42 12.84 -13.77
CA ILE A 29 -8.26 13.69 -14.02
C ILE A 29 -8.12 14.65 -12.84
N GLY A 30 -7.00 14.54 -12.13
CA GLY A 30 -6.74 15.34 -10.94
C GLY A 30 -6.22 14.49 -9.80
N PHE A 31 -5.61 15.14 -8.82
CA PHE A 31 -5.35 14.49 -7.53
C PHE A 31 -6.61 14.51 -6.68
N SER A 32 -6.90 13.38 -6.04
CA SER A 32 -8.09 13.15 -5.25
C SER A 32 -7.98 13.81 -3.88
N ASP A 33 -9.02 14.52 -3.47
CA ASP A 33 -9.13 15.12 -2.14
C ASP A 33 -9.38 14.08 -1.03
N LYS A 34 -9.70 12.85 -1.43
CA LYS A 34 -10.00 11.71 -0.53
C LYS A 34 -8.81 11.27 0.31
N ILE A 35 -7.59 11.76 0.04
CA ILE A 35 -6.43 11.49 0.90
C ILE A 35 -6.61 12.02 2.35
N SER A 36 -7.46 13.04 2.51
CA SER A 36 -7.81 13.62 3.81
C SER A 36 -8.77 12.75 4.64
N ASP A 37 -9.30 11.67 4.05
CA ASP A 37 -10.25 10.79 4.71
C ASP A 37 -9.67 10.13 5.98
N PRO A 38 -10.44 10.03 7.07
CA PRO A 38 -9.98 9.43 8.32
C PRO A 38 -9.47 7.98 8.18
N ALA A 39 -9.92 7.22 7.17
CA ALA A 39 -9.45 5.87 6.87
C ALA A 39 -7.94 5.84 6.60
N TYR A 40 -7.37 6.85 5.93
CA TYR A 40 -5.92 6.94 5.73
C TYR A 40 -5.18 7.23 7.03
N SER A 41 -5.74 8.07 7.89
CA SER A 41 -5.16 8.34 9.20
C SER A 41 -5.14 7.08 10.08
N LYS A 42 -6.22 6.29 10.03
CA LYS A 42 -6.36 5.01 10.71
C LYS A 42 -5.35 4.00 10.15
N TYR A 43 -5.27 3.83 8.84
CA TYR A 43 -4.32 2.92 8.20
C TYR A 43 -2.87 3.20 8.60
N LYS A 44 -2.46 4.48 8.61
CA LYS A 44 -1.11 4.90 9.05
C LYS A 44 -0.85 4.56 10.52
N LYS A 45 -1.83 4.80 11.41
CA LYS A 45 -1.74 4.48 12.85
C LYS A 45 -1.68 2.97 13.08
N ASP A 46 -2.53 2.21 12.41
CA ASP A 46 -2.60 0.75 12.52
C ASP A 46 -1.27 0.15 12.06
N SER A 47 -0.71 0.60 10.94
CA SER A 47 0.60 0.13 10.45
C SER A 47 1.73 0.34 11.48
N ILE A 48 1.74 1.47 12.18
CA ILE A 48 2.71 1.73 13.26
C ILE A 48 2.44 0.79 14.45
N THR A 49 1.18 0.68 14.88
CA THR A 49 0.77 -0.14 16.02
C THR A 49 1.14 -1.60 15.81
N TRP A 50 0.81 -2.17 14.66
CA TRP A 50 1.16 -3.54 14.30
C TRP A 50 2.67 -3.75 14.20
N SER A 51 3.43 -2.78 13.67
CA SER A 51 4.89 -2.86 13.64
C SER A 51 5.50 -2.94 15.04
N PHE A 52 5.03 -2.11 15.97
CA PHE A 52 5.55 -2.13 17.35
C PHE A 52 5.09 -3.37 18.12
N LEU A 53 3.83 -3.77 17.97
CA LEU A 53 3.31 -4.97 18.62
C LEU A 53 4.10 -6.21 18.18
N PHE A 54 4.33 -6.37 16.88
CA PHE A 54 5.12 -7.48 16.35
C PHE A 54 6.56 -7.47 16.86
N SER A 55 7.24 -6.31 16.78
CA SER A 55 8.60 -6.18 17.30
C SER A 55 8.69 -6.45 18.81
N PHE A 56 7.68 -6.05 19.59
CA PHE A 56 7.64 -6.27 21.02
C PHE A 56 7.47 -7.74 21.39
N ILE A 57 6.57 -8.45 20.69
CA ILE A 57 6.40 -9.90 20.86
C ILE A 57 7.71 -10.63 20.55
N LEU A 58 8.37 -10.31 19.44
CA LEU A 58 9.66 -10.92 19.08
C LEU A 58 10.75 -10.61 20.11
N ALA A 59 10.78 -9.39 20.65
CA ALA A 59 11.74 -9.02 21.68
C ALA A 59 11.55 -9.83 22.97
N ILE A 60 10.31 -10.01 23.43
CA ILE A 60 10.01 -10.86 24.60
C ILE A 60 10.44 -12.31 24.34
N ILE A 61 10.10 -12.86 23.16
CA ILE A 61 10.48 -14.21 22.78
C ILE A 61 12.01 -14.38 22.80
N ALA A 62 12.76 -13.41 22.28
CA ALA A 62 14.23 -13.45 22.32
C ALA A 62 14.75 -13.38 23.77
N ILE A 63 14.28 -12.41 24.57
CA ILE A 63 14.76 -12.21 25.94
C ILE A 63 14.50 -13.45 26.83
N ILE A 64 13.40 -14.17 26.63
CA ILE A 64 13.07 -15.37 27.41
C ILE A 64 13.67 -16.63 26.77
N GLY A 65 13.63 -16.73 25.45
CA GLY A 65 14.03 -17.93 24.71
C GLY A 65 15.52 -18.21 24.80
N PHE A 66 16.38 -17.19 24.74
CA PHE A 66 17.83 -17.38 24.82
C PHE A 66 18.29 -17.94 26.17
N PRO A 67 17.83 -17.42 27.33
CA PRO A 67 18.12 -18.04 28.63
C PRO A 67 17.64 -19.48 28.76
N ILE A 68 16.43 -19.80 28.28
CA ILE A 68 15.90 -21.17 28.31
C ILE A 68 16.77 -22.09 27.45
N TYR A 69 17.15 -21.65 26.25
CA TYR A 69 18.04 -22.39 25.36
C TYR A 69 19.39 -22.65 26.02
N GLY A 70 20.04 -21.59 26.53
CA GLY A 70 21.35 -21.67 27.17
C GLY A 70 21.37 -22.62 28.36
N ASN A 71 20.34 -22.57 29.22
CA ASN A 71 20.22 -23.46 30.37
C ASN A 71 20.01 -24.94 29.98
N ASN A 72 19.40 -25.21 28.83
CA ASN A 72 19.11 -26.57 28.38
C ASN A 72 20.26 -27.21 27.60
N THR A 73 21.01 -26.44 26.83
CA THR A 73 22.11 -26.97 26.01
C THR A 73 23.49 -26.81 26.67
N GLY A 74 23.65 -25.86 27.59
CA GLY A 74 24.94 -25.49 28.15
C GLY A 74 25.85 -24.74 27.17
N ASP A 75 25.34 -24.36 25.99
CA ASP A 75 26.12 -23.62 24.98
C ASP A 75 26.33 -22.14 25.36
N LEU A 76 25.42 -21.60 26.18
CA LEU A 76 25.37 -20.19 26.54
C LEU A 76 25.07 -20.05 28.04
N ASP A 77 26.07 -19.66 28.80
CA ASP A 77 25.94 -19.47 30.24
C ASP A 77 25.08 -18.25 30.59
N TRP A 78 24.56 -18.25 31.82
CA TRP A 78 23.99 -17.06 32.41
C TRP A 78 25.11 -16.20 33.02
N PRO A 79 25.18 -14.87 32.75
CA PRO A 79 24.16 -13.99 32.16
C PRO A 79 24.31 -13.71 30.64
N GLU A 80 25.24 -14.36 29.95
CA GLU A 80 25.51 -14.07 28.53
C GLU A 80 24.31 -14.36 27.63
N SER A 81 23.62 -15.48 27.85
CA SER A 81 22.37 -15.83 27.14
C SER A 81 21.32 -14.71 27.21
N LEU A 82 21.18 -14.03 28.36
CA LEU A 82 20.28 -12.88 28.49
C LEU A 82 20.72 -11.71 27.61
N PHE A 83 22.02 -11.40 27.59
CA PHE A 83 22.55 -10.28 26.80
C PHE A 83 22.33 -10.50 25.30
N TYR A 84 22.46 -11.72 24.80
CA TYR A 84 22.08 -12.04 23.42
C TYR A 84 20.59 -11.80 23.15
N GLY A 85 19.72 -12.28 24.04
CA GLY A 85 18.28 -12.05 23.94
C GLY A 85 17.91 -10.55 23.96
N MET A 86 18.52 -9.78 24.85
CA MET A 86 18.36 -8.32 24.91
C MET A 86 18.90 -7.61 23.67
N GLY A 87 20.06 -8.03 23.15
CA GLY A 87 20.66 -7.44 21.96
C GLY A 87 19.76 -7.63 20.72
N ILE A 88 19.33 -8.86 20.47
CA ILE A 88 18.46 -9.20 19.34
C ILE A 88 17.07 -8.57 19.53
N GLY A 89 16.49 -8.67 20.72
CA GLY A 89 15.21 -8.05 21.04
C GLY A 89 15.23 -6.53 20.88
N GLY A 90 16.29 -5.89 21.39
CA GLY A 90 16.52 -4.45 21.22
C GLY A 90 16.63 -4.05 19.75
N MET A 91 17.25 -4.87 18.91
CA MET A 91 17.34 -4.63 17.47
C MET A 91 15.95 -4.58 16.80
N PHE A 92 15.02 -5.48 17.16
CA PHE A 92 13.66 -5.44 16.61
C PHE A 92 12.90 -4.16 16.97
N ILE A 93 13.04 -3.71 18.22
CA ILE A 93 12.42 -2.45 18.68
C ILE A 93 13.07 -1.25 17.99
N ALA A 94 14.40 -1.23 17.89
CA ALA A 94 15.15 -0.16 17.23
C ALA A 94 14.75 -0.03 15.75
N ILE A 95 14.63 -1.16 15.03
CA ILE A 95 14.18 -1.16 13.64
C ILE A 95 12.77 -0.58 13.52
N ALA A 96 11.82 -0.99 14.36
CA ALA A 96 10.45 -0.42 14.35
C ALA A 96 10.44 1.09 14.63
N ALA A 97 11.26 1.55 15.59
CA ALA A 97 11.40 2.97 15.92
C ALA A 97 12.00 3.77 14.76
N LEU A 98 13.08 3.28 14.13
CA LEU A 98 13.72 3.92 12.98
C LEU A 98 12.79 3.99 11.77
N GLN A 99 12.05 2.91 11.47
CA GLN A 99 11.05 2.91 10.40
C GLN A 99 9.95 3.94 10.66
N THR A 100 9.48 4.04 11.90
CA THR A 100 8.48 5.03 12.30
C THR A 100 9.00 6.46 12.19
N ALA A 101 10.24 6.72 12.63
CA ALA A 101 10.89 8.02 12.51
C ALA A 101 11.04 8.43 11.03
N LYS A 102 11.51 7.52 10.17
CA LYS A 102 11.63 7.76 8.73
C LYS A 102 10.29 8.14 8.09
N ARG A 103 9.19 7.46 8.45
CA ARG A 103 7.83 7.80 7.98
C ARG A 103 7.35 9.17 8.47
N ARG A 104 7.76 9.61 9.66
CA ARG A 104 7.41 10.94 10.20
C ARG A 104 8.11 12.08 9.45
N LEU A 105 9.36 11.85 9.03
CA LEU A 105 10.17 12.78 8.24
C LEU A 105 9.80 12.81 6.76
N ASP A 106 8.98 11.87 6.31
CA ASP A 106 8.47 11.82 4.96
C ASP A 106 7.64 13.07 4.62
N LYS A 107 7.62 13.45 3.34
CA LYS A 107 6.97 14.66 2.85
C LYS A 107 6.11 14.31 1.65
N THR A 108 4.98 15.01 1.49
CA THR A 108 4.22 14.98 0.24
C THR A 108 5.01 15.75 -0.82
N TRP A 109 5.07 15.20 -2.04
CA TRP A 109 5.73 15.85 -3.18
C TRP A 109 5.11 15.32 -4.47
N ASP A 110 5.20 16.15 -5.51
CA ASP A 110 4.73 15.82 -6.86
C ASP A 110 5.93 15.62 -7.79
N GLY A 111 5.71 14.88 -8.85
CA GLY A 111 6.73 14.65 -9.87
C GLY A 111 6.19 13.99 -11.12
N ILE A 112 7.09 13.74 -12.07
CA ILE A 112 6.78 13.12 -13.36
C ILE A 112 7.65 11.88 -13.52
N VAL A 113 7.07 10.80 -14.04
CA VAL A 113 7.82 9.60 -14.42
C VAL A 113 8.62 9.91 -15.68
N ILE A 114 9.95 9.94 -15.57
CA ILE A 114 10.84 10.33 -16.67
C ILE A 114 11.50 9.14 -17.37
N ASP A 115 11.59 7.99 -16.70
CA ASP A 115 12.30 6.83 -17.22
C ASP A 115 11.87 5.55 -16.52
N LYS A 116 11.89 4.45 -17.28
CA LYS A 116 11.53 3.10 -16.84
C LYS A 116 12.48 2.11 -17.48
N GLN A 117 13.11 1.27 -16.67
CA GLN A 117 14.04 0.24 -17.12
C GLN A 117 13.84 -1.03 -16.30
N PHE A 118 14.07 -2.19 -16.90
CA PHE A 118 14.11 -3.45 -16.16
C PHE A 118 15.29 -4.31 -16.64
N TYR A 119 15.78 -5.16 -15.75
CA TYR A 119 16.83 -6.14 -16.10
C TYR A 119 16.66 -7.40 -15.24
N VAL A 120 17.05 -8.54 -15.80
CA VAL A 120 17.07 -9.82 -15.09
C VAL A 120 18.43 -9.96 -14.42
N LYS A 121 18.43 -10.27 -13.12
CA LYS A 121 19.63 -10.60 -12.36
C LYS A 121 19.66 -12.10 -12.10
N HIS A 122 20.73 -12.76 -12.52
CA HIS A 122 21.03 -14.14 -12.15
C HIS A 122 21.92 -14.17 -10.91
N SER A 123 21.52 -14.87 -9.85
CA SER A 123 22.31 -15.03 -8.62
C SER A 123 21.95 -16.36 -7.97
N ASN A 124 22.93 -17.23 -7.68
CA ASN A 124 22.72 -18.51 -7.00
C ASN A 124 21.58 -19.37 -7.58
N ASN A 125 21.52 -19.55 -8.91
CA ASN A 125 20.45 -20.26 -9.64
C ASN A 125 19.03 -19.66 -9.54
N GLU A 126 18.89 -18.46 -8.99
CA GLU A 126 17.63 -17.71 -9.00
C GLU A 126 17.66 -16.58 -10.03
N TYR A 127 16.57 -16.47 -10.80
CA TYR A 127 16.32 -15.38 -11.73
C TYR A 127 15.37 -14.39 -11.07
N ASN A 128 15.88 -13.18 -10.77
CA ASN A 128 15.07 -12.10 -10.21
C ASN A 128 15.03 -10.94 -11.22
N THR A 129 13.84 -10.49 -11.60
CA THR A 129 13.65 -9.34 -12.48
C THR A 129 13.55 -8.07 -11.64
N LYS A 130 14.45 -7.11 -11.92
CA LYS A 130 14.46 -5.81 -11.26
C LYS A 130 13.80 -4.78 -12.16
N TYR A 131 12.72 -4.18 -11.68
CA TYR A 131 12.02 -3.07 -12.31
C TYR A 131 12.43 -1.78 -11.65
N ILE A 132 12.83 -0.77 -12.42
CA ILE A 132 13.29 0.52 -11.93
C ILE A 132 12.53 1.64 -12.64
N MET A 133 11.88 2.49 -11.85
CA MET A 133 11.23 3.71 -12.31
C MET A 133 11.98 4.92 -11.76
N LYS A 134 12.26 5.92 -12.61
CA LYS A 134 12.82 7.21 -12.20
C LYS A 134 11.73 8.27 -12.27
N ILE A 135 11.66 9.06 -11.21
CA ILE A 135 10.69 10.12 -11.04
C ILE A 135 11.47 11.41 -10.84
N GLU A 136 11.23 12.41 -11.68
CA GLU A 136 11.71 13.76 -11.45
C GLU A 136 10.70 14.50 -10.59
N GLN A 137 11.12 14.89 -9.38
CA GLN A 137 10.30 15.68 -8.48
C GLN A 137 10.24 17.13 -8.98
N ASP A 138 9.16 17.84 -8.66
CA ASP A 138 9.04 19.27 -8.95
C ASP A 138 10.18 20.11 -8.33
N SER A 139 10.83 19.59 -7.29
CA SER A 139 12.03 20.21 -6.71
C SER A 139 13.30 20.01 -7.54
N GLY A 140 13.24 19.38 -8.72
CA GLY A 140 14.36 18.99 -9.57
C GLY A 140 15.13 17.75 -9.12
N LYS A 141 14.70 17.07 -8.04
CA LYS A 141 15.38 15.87 -7.52
C LYS A 141 14.90 14.63 -8.25
N VAL A 142 15.81 13.80 -8.75
CA VAL A 142 15.45 12.49 -9.32
C VAL A 142 15.39 11.42 -8.22
N LYS A 143 14.24 10.77 -8.07
CA LYS A 143 14.01 9.64 -7.17
C LYS A 143 13.95 8.34 -7.98
N LYS A 144 14.73 7.34 -7.56
CA LYS A 144 14.70 5.99 -8.15
C LYS A 144 13.88 5.07 -7.26
N VAL A 145 12.89 4.41 -7.84
CA VAL A 145 12.05 3.41 -7.18
C VAL A 145 12.32 2.05 -7.82
N LYS A 146 12.45 1.02 -6.99
CA LYS A 146 12.84 -0.32 -7.44
C LYS A 146 11.87 -1.36 -6.90
N TRP A 147 11.45 -2.28 -7.76
CA TRP A 147 10.69 -3.47 -7.41
C TRP A 147 11.40 -4.72 -7.93
N THR A 148 11.17 -5.84 -7.25
CA THR A 148 11.75 -7.14 -7.60
C THR A 148 10.61 -8.10 -7.84
N ASP A 149 10.46 -8.59 -9.07
CA ASP A 149 9.42 -9.56 -9.45
C ASP A 149 7.98 -9.08 -9.18
N TYR A 150 7.76 -7.76 -9.24
CA TYR A 150 6.44 -7.12 -9.21
C TYR A 150 6.23 -6.27 -10.47
N PRO A 151 5.90 -6.89 -11.62
CA PRO A 151 5.69 -6.17 -12.88
C PRO A 151 4.46 -5.27 -12.85
N ASP A 152 3.40 -5.65 -12.14
CA ASP A 152 2.09 -4.96 -12.21
C ASP A 152 2.19 -3.50 -11.79
N ILE A 153 2.89 -3.23 -10.67
CA ILE A 153 3.10 -1.86 -10.17
C ILE A 153 3.96 -1.06 -11.16
N PHE A 154 4.97 -1.70 -11.76
CA PHE A 154 5.81 -1.05 -12.76
C PHE A 154 5.01 -0.75 -14.03
N ASN A 155 4.13 -1.64 -14.46
CA ASN A 155 3.32 -1.49 -15.66
C ASN A 155 2.19 -0.47 -15.49
N TYR A 156 1.69 -0.27 -14.26
CA TYR A 156 0.62 0.68 -13.96
C TYR A 156 0.98 2.15 -14.28
N TYR A 157 2.24 2.55 -14.08
CA TYR A 157 2.71 3.91 -14.39
C TYR A 157 3.36 3.97 -15.77
N GLU A 158 3.07 5.01 -16.54
CA GLU A 158 3.66 5.29 -17.83
C GLU A 158 4.69 6.43 -17.76
N ILE A 159 5.62 6.48 -18.72
CA ILE A 159 6.52 7.63 -18.84
C ILE A 159 5.69 8.85 -19.25
N GLY A 160 5.88 9.97 -18.56
CA GLY A 160 5.08 11.19 -18.70
C GLY A 160 3.96 11.30 -17.66
N ASP A 161 3.66 10.24 -16.90
CA ASP A 161 2.66 10.32 -15.84
C ASP A 161 3.07 11.32 -14.77
N ARG A 162 2.17 12.28 -14.53
CA ARG A 162 2.21 13.15 -13.36
C ARG A 162 1.72 12.35 -12.14
N ILE A 163 2.52 12.32 -11.09
CA ILE A 163 2.23 11.53 -9.88
C ILE A 163 2.44 12.35 -8.60
N ARG A 164 1.75 11.95 -7.53
CA ARG A 164 1.88 12.51 -6.19
C ARG A 164 2.24 11.44 -5.18
N HIS A 165 3.29 11.70 -4.43
CA HIS A 165 3.64 10.94 -3.23
C HIS A 165 2.96 11.58 -2.03
N HIS A 166 2.21 10.80 -1.26
CA HIS A 166 1.54 11.26 -0.06
C HIS A 166 2.35 10.88 1.18
N LYS A 167 2.56 11.85 2.08
CA LYS A 167 3.30 11.64 3.33
C LYS A 167 2.82 10.39 4.09
N GLY A 168 3.77 9.50 4.37
CA GLY A 168 3.55 8.28 5.16
C GLY A 168 2.98 7.11 4.37
N LEU A 169 2.81 7.26 3.06
CA LEU A 169 2.48 6.18 2.13
C LEU A 169 3.67 5.92 1.19
N PHE A 170 3.78 4.71 0.65
CA PHE A 170 4.96 4.31 -0.13
C PHE A 170 4.76 4.43 -1.65
N TYR A 171 3.52 4.37 -2.10
CA TYR A 171 3.15 4.33 -3.51
C TYR A 171 2.52 5.66 -3.93
N PHE A 172 2.42 5.87 -5.25
CA PHE A 172 2.11 7.16 -5.83
C PHE A 172 0.68 7.18 -6.36
N GLU A 173 0.02 8.31 -6.17
CA GLU A 173 -1.23 8.58 -6.86
C GLU A 173 -0.93 9.09 -8.27
N LYS A 174 -1.55 8.51 -9.29
CA LYS A 174 -1.49 9.00 -10.68
C LYS A 174 -2.42 10.20 -10.85
N TYR A 175 -2.05 11.22 -11.62
CA TYR A 175 -2.91 12.39 -11.85
C TYR A 175 -4.06 12.06 -12.80
N ASP A 176 -3.76 11.53 -13.98
CA ASP A 176 -4.75 11.13 -14.98
C ASP A 176 -5.03 9.64 -14.87
N LYS A 177 -6.25 9.28 -14.47
CA LYS A 177 -6.74 7.90 -14.35
C LYS A 177 -7.84 7.61 -15.37
N SER A 178 -8.07 8.51 -16.33
CA SER A 178 -9.19 8.44 -17.27
C SER A 178 -9.16 7.24 -18.21
N LYS A 179 -7.96 6.70 -18.44
CA LYS A 179 -7.72 5.53 -19.29
C LYS A 179 -7.58 4.22 -18.51
N ASP A 180 -7.62 4.30 -17.18
CA ASP A 180 -7.38 3.15 -16.33
C ASP A 180 -8.69 2.37 -16.11
N THR A 181 -8.68 1.05 -16.33
CA THR A 181 -9.79 0.16 -15.96
C THR A 181 -9.69 -0.34 -14.52
N GLU A 182 -8.49 -0.28 -13.95
CA GLU A 182 -8.17 -0.66 -12.58
C GLU A 182 -7.33 0.42 -11.93
N ILE A 183 -7.51 0.60 -10.62
CA ILE A 183 -6.79 1.57 -9.82
C ILE A 183 -5.99 0.91 -8.71
N LEU A 184 -4.72 1.30 -8.63
CA LEU A 184 -3.82 0.86 -7.56
C LEU A 184 -4.17 1.56 -6.24
N CYS A 185 -4.48 0.77 -5.20
CA CYS A 185 -4.58 1.32 -3.87
C CYS A 185 -3.20 1.68 -3.32
N ILE A 186 -2.91 2.97 -3.22
CA ILE A 186 -1.59 3.46 -2.76
C ILE A 186 -1.24 3.10 -1.30
N SER A 187 -2.23 2.68 -0.52
CA SER A 187 -2.05 2.19 0.86
C SER A 187 -1.48 0.78 0.88
N CYS A 188 -2.07 -0.14 0.13
CA CYS A 188 -1.87 -1.59 0.29
C CYS A 188 -1.56 -2.36 -1.00
N ILE A 189 -1.28 -1.66 -2.10
CA ILE A 189 -0.92 -2.16 -3.44
C ILE A 189 -1.93 -3.09 -4.11
N TYR A 190 -3.14 -3.18 -3.58
CA TYR A 190 -4.18 -3.97 -4.22
C TYR A 190 -4.74 -3.21 -5.43
N PHE A 191 -4.84 -3.85 -6.59
CA PHE A 191 -5.53 -3.33 -7.76
C PHE A 191 -7.04 -3.55 -7.61
N ASN A 192 -7.83 -2.50 -7.80
CA ASN A 192 -9.29 -2.56 -7.67
C ASN A 192 -9.90 -2.11 -9.00
N ASP A 193 -11.10 -2.58 -9.31
CA ASP A 193 -11.87 -2.03 -10.44
C ASP A 193 -12.06 -0.52 -10.25
N ILE A 194 -11.89 0.27 -11.31
CA ILE A 194 -12.00 1.74 -11.28
C ILE A 194 -13.38 2.22 -10.78
N LYS A 195 -14.41 1.38 -10.89
CA LYS A 195 -15.77 1.66 -10.41
C LYS A 195 -15.88 1.64 -8.88
N GLU A 196 -15.02 0.89 -8.20
CA GLU A 196 -15.04 0.80 -6.74
C GLU A 196 -14.67 2.14 -6.09
N ASP A 197 -15.32 2.47 -4.97
CA ASP A 197 -15.01 3.68 -4.20
C ASP A 197 -14.01 3.42 -3.07
N PHE A 198 -13.91 2.17 -2.63
CA PHE A 198 -13.05 1.74 -1.52
C PHE A 198 -12.23 0.52 -1.92
N CYS A 199 -11.00 0.47 -1.43
CA CYS A 199 -10.16 -0.70 -1.64
C CYS A 199 -10.77 -1.91 -0.93
N ILE A 200 -10.94 -3.01 -1.66
CA ILE A 200 -11.55 -4.22 -1.09
C ILE A 200 -10.73 -4.82 0.05
N ARG A 201 -9.41 -4.60 0.04
CA ARG A 201 -8.46 -5.14 1.01
C ARG A 201 -8.34 -4.27 2.26
N CYS A 202 -7.94 -3.00 2.11
CA CYS A 202 -7.66 -2.13 3.26
C CYS A 202 -8.79 -1.17 3.62
N LYS A 203 -9.86 -1.12 2.82
CA LYS A 203 -11.04 -0.23 3.01
C LYS A 203 -10.73 1.26 2.99
N CYS A 204 -9.51 1.67 2.63
CA CYS A 204 -9.24 3.08 2.33
C CYS A 204 -10.00 3.47 1.05
N PRO A 205 -10.53 4.70 0.96
CA PRO A 205 -11.13 5.17 -0.28
C PRO A 205 -10.09 5.16 -1.39
N LEU A 206 -10.52 4.84 -2.61
CA LEU A 206 -9.66 4.86 -3.78
C LEU A 206 -9.49 6.32 -4.23
N LEU A 207 -8.24 6.70 -4.47
CA LEU A 207 -7.89 8.06 -4.92
C LEU A 207 -8.21 8.19 -6.39
N LYS A 208 -9.47 8.46 -6.68
CA LYS A 208 -9.99 8.77 -8.01
C LYS A 208 -10.68 10.12 -7.98
#